data_AF-A0A1H9HVX9-F1
#
_entry.id   AF-A0A1H9HVX9-F1
#
_cell.length_a   1.000
_cell.length_b   1.000
_cell.length_c   1.000
_cell.angle_alpha   90.00
_cell.angle_beta   90.00
_cell.angle_gamma   90.00
#
_symmetry.space_group_name_H-M   'P 1'
#
loop_
_entity.id
_entity.type
_entity.pdbx_description
1 polymer ?
#
loop_
_entity_poly.entity_id
_entity_poly.type
_entity_poly.pdbx_seq_one_letter_code
_entity_poly.pdbx_strand_id
1 'polypeptide(L)'
;MRRLAPLLLLALLAGCGDQGSKPGNQAAGGQAPVDDGKADCITGESEEWAHDCLIERQGDLLTVRHPDGGFRRFRVLADGRGLEAADGAEPAKLKITGREQIEVATGDDRYRLPAQIAGSQ
;
A
#
# COMPACT_ATOMS: atom_id res chain seq x y z
N MET A 1 31.63 -6.80 -57.64
CA MET A 1 30.25 -7.32 -57.46
C MET A 1 29.78 -6.92 -56.07
N ARG A 2 28.74 -6.10 -56.00
CA ARG A 2 28.30 -5.34 -54.81
C ARG A 2 27.19 -6.14 -54.14
N ARG A 3 27.44 -6.70 -52.95
CA ARG A 3 26.42 -7.32 -52.10
C ARG A 3 26.15 -6.38 -50.93
N LEU A 4 25.08 -5.59 -51.06
CA LEU A 4 24.39 -4.98 -49.93
C LEU A 4 23.68 -6.09 -49.15
N ALA A 5 23.87 -6.13 -47.83
CA ALA A 5 22.99 -6.86 -46.92
C ALA A 5 22.83 -6.03 -45.63
N PRO A 6 21.62 -5.99 -45.04
CA PRO A 6 21.13 -4.86 -44.28
C PRO A 6 21.46 -4.94 -42.78
N LEU A 7 21.58 -3.75 -42.17
CA LEU A 7 21.47 -3.51 -40.74
C LEU A 7 20.17 -4.12 -40.20
N LEU A 8 20.30 -5.06 -39.26
CA LEU A 8 19.22 -5.39 -38.32
C LEU A 8 19.63 -4.83 -36.95
N LEU A 9 19.14 -3.62 -36.65
CA LEU A 9 19.11 -3.06 -35.30
C LEU A 9 18.08 -3.86 -34.49
N LEU A 10 18.53 -4.69 -33.54
CA LEU A 10 17.70 -5.22 -32.47
C LEU A 10 17.99 -4.39 -31.21
N ALA A 11 17.12 -3.41 -30.96
CA ALA A 11 17.05 -2.69 -29.71
C ALA A 11 16.43 -3.61 -28.65
N LEU A 12 17.28 -4.19 -27.80
CA LEU A 12 16.83 -4.83 -26.57
C LEU A 12 16.73 -3.75 -25.49
N LEU A 13 15.52 -3.24 -25.25
CA LEU A 13 15.21 -2.53 -24.01
C LEU A 13 15.19 -3.57 -22.88
N ALA A 14 16.34 -3.75 -22.23
CA ALA A 14 16.40 -4.38 -20.92
C ALA A 14 15.90 -3.36 -19.89
N GLY A 15 14.60 -3.40 -19.60
CA GLY A 15 14.04 -2.79 -18.40
C GLY A 15 14.48 -3.62 -17.20
N CYS A 16 15.62 -3.26 -16.60
CA CYS A 16 15.94 -3.73 -15.25
C CYS A 16 15.05 -3.01 -14.25
N GLY A 17 13.92 -3.63 -13.91
CA GLY A 17 13.28 -3.41 -12.62
C GLY A 17 14.19 -4.03 -11.57
N ASP A 18 14.98 -3.19 -10.90
CA ASP A 18 15.86 -3.66 -9.84
C ASP A 18 15.01 -4.06 -8.62
N GLN A 19 15.28 -5.26 -8.15
CA GLN A 19 14.45 -6.05 -7.26
C GLN A 19 14.26 -5.40 -5.91
N GLY A 20 13.03 -5.55 -5.40
CA GLY A 20 12.65 -5.17 -4.06
C GLY A 20 13.63 -5.69 -3.02
N SER A 21 14.33 -4.75 -2.40
CA SER A 21 15.00 -4.98 -1.13
C SER A 21 13.94 -5.30 -0.10
N LYS A 22 13.79 -6.58 0.26
CA LYS A 22 12.96 -7.03 1.39
C LYS A 22 13.59 -6.53 2.70
N PRO A 23 12.95 -5.62 3.46
CA PRO A 23 13.31 -5.41 4.86
C PRO A 23 12.62 -6.49 5.69
N GLY A 24 13.33 -6.90 6.74
CA GLY A 24 13.04 -8.10 7.51
C GLY A 24 11.68 -8.14 8.21
N ASN A 25 11.25 -9.38 8.41
CA ASN A 25 10.09 -9.81 9.18
C ASN A 25 10.15 -9.22 10.60
N GLN A 26 9.39 -8.15 10.85
CA GLN A 26 9.14 -7.62 12.20
C GLN A 26 7.83 -8.22 12.70
N ALA A 27 7.97 -9.31 13.45
CA ALA A 27 6.87 -9.99 14.13
C ALA A 27 6.06 -9.01 15.00
N ALA A 28 4.75 -9.29 15.06
CA ALA A 28 3.72 -8.52 15.74
C ALA A 28 4.12 -8.04 17.14
N GLY A 29 4.50 -6.77 17.22
CA GLY A 29 4.51 -5.93 18.40
C GLY A 29 3.96 -4.57 17.98
N GLY A 30 3.16 -3.91 18.81
CA GLY A 30 2.66 -2.57 18.51
C GLY A 30 3.80 -1.56 18.50
N GLN A 31 4.60 -1.52 17.43
CA GLN A 31 5.48 -0.41 17.13
C GLN A 31 4.61 0.79 16.78
N ALA A 32 4.99 1.97 17.29
CA ALA A 32 4.40 3.22 16.84
C ALA A 32 4.52 3.33 15.31
N PRO A 33 3.51 3.87 14.59
CA PRO A 33 3.61 4.06 13.16
C PRO A 33 4.91 4.79 12.81
N VAL A 34 5.72 4.19 11.94
CA VAL A 34 6.86 4.89 11.34
C VAL A 34 6.30 5.76 10.22
N ASP A 35 6.59 7.06 10.22
CA ASP A 35 6.21 7.97 9.12
C ASP A 35 7.27 7.92 8.01
N ASP A 36 7.39 6.77 7.35
CA ASP A 36 8.28 6.55 6.20
C ASP A 36 7.50 6.46 4.86
N GLY A 37 6.22 6.82 4.89
CA GLY A 37 5.32 6.71 3.74
C GLY A 37 4.84 5.28 3.46
N LYS A 38 5.08 4.32 4.36
CA LYS A 38 4.59 2.95 4.25
C LYS A 38 3.65 2.56 5.39
N ALA A 39 2.95 1.45 5.18
CA ALA A 39 2.10 0.84 6.18
C ALA A 39 2.34 -0.66 6.26
N ASP A 40 2.07 -1.23 7.43
CA ASP A 40 1.95 -2.68 7.55
C ASP A 40 0.69 -3.13 6.80
N CYS A 41 0.83 -4.16 5.97
CA CYS A 41 -0.28 -4.71 5.23
C CYS A 41 -0.18 -6.23 5.05
N ILE A 42 -1.36 -6.81 4.85
CA ILE A 42 -1.58 -8.15 4.31
C ILE A 42 -2.38 -7.93 3.03
N THR A 43 -1.91 -8.47 1.91
CA THR A 43 -2.55 -8.27 0.59
C THR A 43 -2.74 -9.60 -0.12
N GLY A 44 -3.87 -9.76 -0.81
CA GLY A 44 -4.18 -10.99 -1.55
C GLY A 44 -4.23 -12.23 -0.64
N GLU A 45 -3.55 -13.31 -1.04
CA GLU A 45 -3.52 -14.58 -0.30
C GLU A 45 -2.43 -14.63 0.81
N SER A 46 -1.74 -13.52 1.09
CA SER A 46 -0.77 -13.48 2.20
C SER A 46 -1.48 -13.64 3.55
N GLU A 47 -0.80 -14.27 4.51
CA GLU A 47 -1.22 -14.28 5.92
C GLU A 47 -0.24 -13.51 6.82
N GLU A 48 0.89 -13.06 6.26
CA GLU A 48 1.96 -12.37 6.98
C GLU A 48 1.88 -10.85 6.78
N TRP A 49 2.05 -10.11 7.88
CA TRP A 49 2.18 -8.66 7.84
C TRP A 49 3.53 -8.27 7.23
N ALA A 50 3.52 -7.43 6.20
CA ALA A 50 4.70 -6.82 5.59
C ALA A 50 4.63 -5.30 5.67
N HIS A 51 5.78 -4.64 5.81
CA HIS A 51 5.88 -3.17 5.85
C HIS A 51 6.35 -2.60 4.50
N ASP A 52 5.53 -2.77 3.46
CA ASP A 52 5.87 -2.40 2.09
C ASP A 52 4.72 -1.79 1.27
N CYS A 53 3.51 -1.69 1.83
CA CYS A 53 2.43 -0.94 1.18
C CYS A 53 2.69 0.56 1.22
N LEU A 54 2.74 1.22 0.07
CA LEU A 54 2.98 2.66 -0.03
C LEU A 54 1.71 3.44 0.23
N ILE A 55 1.84 4.55 0.96
CA ILE A 55 0.74 5.44 1.32
C ILE A 55 0.84 6.75 0.53
N GLU A 56 -0.17 7.02 -0.29
CA GLU A 56 -0.31 8.27 -1.03
C GLU A 56 -1.54 9.03 -0.54
N ARG A 57 -1.41 10.34 -0.33
CA ARG A 57 -2.51 11.22 0.10
C ARG A 57 -2.73 12.35 -0.91
N GLN A 58 -3.99 12.55 -1.28
CA GLN A 58 -4.43 13.66 -2.13
C GLN A 58 -5.75 14.22 -1.57
N GLY A 59 -5.66 15.28 -0.77
CA GLY A 59 -6.85 15.82 -0.08
C GLY A 59 -7.42 14.81 0.92
N ASP A 60 -8.70 14.47 0.78
CA ASP A 60 -9.40 13.45 1.56
C ASP A 60 -9.20 12.03 0.99
N LEU A 61 -8.52 11.88 -0.15
CA LEU A 61 -8.26 10.58 -0.76
C LEU A 61 -6.95 9.98 -0.22
N LEU A 62 -7.05 8.75 0.27
CA LEU A 62 -5.93 7.90 0.67
C LEU A 62 -5.82 6.75 -0.33
N THR A 63 -4.66 6.57 -0.94
CA THR A 63 -4.36 5.41 -1.78
C THR A 63 -3.32 4.55 -1.09
N VAL A 64 -3.62 3.26 -0.94
CA VAL A 64 -2.66 2.25 -0.49
C VAL A 64 -2.23 1.44 -1.70
N ARG A 65 -0.96 1.55 -2.10
CA ARG A 65 -0.39 0.76 -3.20
C ARG A 65 0.25 -0.50 -2.67
N HIS A 66 -0.07 -1.62 -3.31
CA HIS A 66 0.48 -2.93 -3.02
C HIS A 66 1.79 -3.14 -3.80
N PRO A 67 2.71 -3.97 -3.28
CA PRO A 67 3.96 -4.30 -3.97
C PRO A 67 3.75 -5.07 -5.29
N ASP A 68 2.59 -5.71 -5.47
CA ASP A 68 2.21 -6.44 -6.68
C ASP A 68 1.63 -5.54 -7.81
N GLY A 69 1.51 -4.23 -7.55
CA GLY A 69 0.93 -3.25 -8.47
C GLY A 69 -0.57 -3.00 -8.28
N GLY A 70 -1.24 -3.76 -7.39
CA GLY A 70 -2.59 -3.51 -6.92
C GLY A 70 -2.70 -2.25 -6.06
N PHE A 71 -3.93 -1.80 -5.82
CA PHE A 71 -4.17 -0.71 -4.88
C PHE A 71 -5.60 -0.73 -4.31
N ARG A 72 -5.77 -0.01 -3.21
CA ARG A 72 -7.08 0.38 -2.66
C ARG A 72 -7.14 1.89 -2.47
N ARG A 73 -8.32 2.47 -2.71
CA ARG A 73 -8.59 3.87 -2.40
C ARG A 73 -9.65 4.01 -1.33
N PHE A 74 -9.35 4.87 -0.36
CA PHE A 74 -10.24 5.22 0.71
C PHE A 74 -10.46 6.72 0.74
N ARG A 75 -11.67 7.14 1.10
CA ARG A 75 -11.98 8.54 1.42
C ARG A 75 -11.96 8.70 2.93
N VAL A 76 -11.14 9.62 3.42
CA VAL A 76 -11.09 10.02 4.82
C VAL A 76 -12.30 10.90 5.11
N LEU A 77 -13.06 10.53 6.14
CA LEU A 77 -14.33 11.17 6.47
C LEU A 77 -14.15 12.15 7.63
N ALA A 78 -14.65 13.36 7.46
CA ALA A 78 -14.61 14.41 8.50
C ALA A 78 -15.63 14.21 9.63
N ASP A 79 -16.58 13.28 9.47
CA ASP A 79 -17.68 13.03 10.41
C ASP A 79 -17.30 12.07 11.56
N GLY A 80 -16.03 11.67 11.64
CA GLY A 80 -15.52 10.77 12.67
C GLY A 80 -15.70 9.28 12.38
N ARG A 81 -16.30 8.89 11.26
CA ARG A 81 -16.35 7.48 10.82
C ARG A 81 -15.00 6.92 10.38
N GLY A 82 -13.99 7.77 10.22
CA GLY A 82 -12.63 7.40 9.84
C GLY A 82 -12.45 7.40 8.33
N LEU A 83 -12.82 6.31 7.65
CA LEU A 83 -12.71 6.18 6.20
C LEU A 83 -13.76 5.25 5.59
N GLU A 84 -13.99 5.41 4.29
CA GLU A 84 -14.82 4.53 3.46
C GLU A 84 -14.12 4.19 2.14
N ALA A 85 -14.56 3.14 1.45
CA ALA A 85 -14.05 2.82 0.12
C ALA A 85 -14.41 3.93 -0.89
N ALA A 86 -13.44 4.37 -1.69
CA ALA A 86 -13.60 5.49 -2.61
C ALA A 86 -13.78 5.10 -4.08
N ASP A 87 -13.62 3.82 -4.42
CA ASP A 87 -13.60 3.32 -5.80
C ASP A 87 -14.55 2.15 -6.06
N GLY A 88 -15.56 1.98 -5.21
CA GLY A 88 -16.51 0.88 -5.31
C GLY A 88 -15.91 -0.48 -4.94
N ALA A 89 -14.70 -0.49 -4.36
CA ALA A 89 -14.15 -1.66 -3.68
C ALA A 89 -15.02 -2.07 -2.49
N GLU A 90 -14.71 -3.25 -1.93
CA GLU A 90 -15.43 -3.78 -0.78
C GLU A 90 -15.43 -2.81 0.40
N PRO A 91 -16.53 -2.77 1.19
CA PRO A 91 -16.63 -1.88 2.35
C PRO A 91 -15.47 -2.07 3.33
N ALA A 92 -14.87 -0.95 3.73
CA ALA A 92 -13.83 -0.93 4.74
C ALA A 92 -14.42 -1.19 6.14
N LYS A 93 -13.85 -2.16 6.85
CA LYS A 93 -14.12 -2.42 8.27
C LYS A 93 -12.97 -1.86 9.10
N LEU A 94 -13.27 -0.95 10.01
CA LEU A 94 -12.28 -0.28 10.85
C LEU A 94 -12.27 -0.84 12.26
N LYS A 95 -11.07 -0.99 12.83
CA LYS A 95 -10.85 -1.28 14.24
C LYS A 95 -9.75 -0.37 14.77
N ILE A 96 -9.98 0.28 15.90
CA ILE A 96 -8.93 1.02 16.60
C ILE A 96 -8.01 0.00 17.29
N THR A 97 -6.71 0.04 17.00
CA THR A 97 -5.71 -0.89 17.55
C THR A 97 -4.67 -0.21 18.45
N GLY A 98 -4.67 1.12 18.51
CA GLY A 98 -3.81 1.90 19.38
C GLY A 98 -4.30 3.35 19.52
N ARG A 99 -3.50 4.21 20.18
CA ARG A 99 -3.85 5.63 20.34
C ARG A 99 -3.87 6.41 19.02
N GLU A 100 -3.04 6.00 18.07
CA GLU A 100 -2.85 6.69 16.78
C GLU A 100 -2.85 5.71 15.60
N GLN A 101 -3.50 4.55 15.77
CA GLN A 101 -3.47 3.48 14.78
C GLN A 101 -4.84 2.82 14.65
N ILE A 102 -5.24 2.59 13.39
CA ILE A 102 -6.39 1.78 13.02
C ILE A 102 -5.95 0.59 12.19
N GLU A 103 -6.63 -0.53 12.36
CA GLU A 103 -6.64 -1.63 11.41
C GLU A 103 -7.84 -1.45 10.46
N VAL A 104 -7.57 -1.58 9.17
CA VAL A 104 -8.58 -1.53 8.11
C VAL A 104 -8.58 -2.87 7.38
N ALA A 105 -9.76 -3.49 7.26
CA ALA A 105 -9.96 -4.68 6.44
C ALA A 105 -10.92 -4.39 5.28
N THR A 106 -10.59 -4.83 4.07
CA THR A 106 -11.44 -4.75 2.87
C THR A 106 -11.13 -5.94 1.96
N GLY A 107 -12.14 -6.77 1.66
CA GLY A 107 -11.91 -8.09 1.10
C GLY A 107 -10.91 -8.90 1.93
N ASP A 108 -9.91 -9.45 1.25
CA ASP A 108 -8.82 -10.22 1.85
C ASP A 108 -7.68 -9.33 2.37
N ASP A 109 -7.68 -8.04 2.05
CA ASP A 109 -6.61 -7.14 2.44
C ASP A 109 -6.81 -6.60 3.87
N ARG A 110 -5.68 -6.44 4.59
CA ARG A 110 -5.62 -5.75 5.87
C ARG A 110 -4.50 -4.72 5.90
N TYR A 111 -4.74 -3.60 6.58
CA TYR A 111 -3.78 -2.51 6.73
C TYR A 111 -3.73 -2.02 8.16
N ARG A 112 -2.54 -1.64 8.64
CA ARG A 112 -2.40 -0.80 9.84
C ARG A 112 -2.02 0.60 9.42
N LEU A 113 -2.94 1.54 9.60
CA LEU A 113 -2.78 2.92 9.15
C LEU A 113 -2.64 3.86 10.34
N PRO A 114 -1.74 4.86 10.25
CA PRO A 114 -1.74 5.95 11.21
C PRO A 114 -3.05 6.74 11.10
N ALA A 115 -3.65 7.04 12.25
CA ALA A 115 -4.91 7.77 12.33
C ALA A 115 -4.93 8.71 13.52
N GLN A 116 -5.51 9.89 13.33
CA GLN A 116 -5.87 10.78 14.43
C GLN A 116 -7.23 10.35 14.96
N ILE A 117 -7.29 9.92 16.22
CA ILE A 117 -8.51 9.45 16.86
C ILE A 117 -9.07 10.58 17.72
N ALA A 118 -10.29 11.02 17.43
CA ALA A 118 -10.94 12.05 18.23
C ALA A 118 -11.07 11.58 19.69
N GLY A 119 -10.45 12.31 20.62
CA GLY A 119 -10.47 12.00 22.06
C GLY A 119 -9.19 11.40 22.64
N SER A 120 -8.11 11.26 21.86
CA SER A 120 -6.82 10.75 22.34
C SER A 120 -5.88 11.81 22.95
N GLN A 121 -6.42 12.94 23.44
CA GLN A 121 -5.68 14.02 24.11
C GLN A 121 -5.75 13.89 25.63
#